data_AF-A0A964AGY9-F1
#
_entry.id   AF-A0A964AGY9-F1
#
_cell.length_a   1.000
_cell.length_b   1.000
_cell.length_c   1.000
_cell.angle_alpha   90.00
_cell.angle_beta   90.00
_cell.angle_gamma   90.00
#
_symmetry.space_group_name_H-M   'P 1'
#
loop_
_entity.id
_entity.type
_entity.pdbx_description
1 polymer ?
#
loop_
_entity_poly.entity_id
_entity_poly.type
_entity_poly.pdbx_seq_one_letter_code
_entity_poly.pdbx_strand_id
1 'polypeptide(L)'
;MRTLRTFTAAGLLWASTGAVAHAQDATVPANLYAVVIGVGTYPTLPAEANLASAHGEASRVALALKEEAGFTDVRLLTDSAATREGLRKVIQDDLAQRVGYDDLLMVYFVGQGLGADFEDPYLLLYDSDQANLPASALGVGELAGWLQSSVQAGSYAIVTDAAHAGSLNGIALLGPAATSWPALPGSTFYLSANAAARPGVEGAFGKHFIDGITGGADFSDDGHVTTSELHRYLLLAVPDETGNSQYPADAGTNAGNLAVSKGVLFKSTLPAHLDPTKEPVVVDSGAGLSAFEVDKVKFVFRDAFEPVVQCRDQQPKACENQCYLWNVTAGICEVTAYVGGTRVTGKALVAARGAYVCEPKAGDLVCKAPQ
;
A
#
# COMPACT_ATOMS: atom_id res chain seq x y z
N MET A 1 61.13 11.85 50.82
CA MET A 1 59.81 11.23 51.12
C MET A 1 58.83 11.66 50.03
N ARG A 2 58.04 10.71 49.53
CA ARG A 2 57.25 10.74 48.29
C ARG A 2 56.29 11.95 48.20
N THR A 3 56.41 12.73 47.14
CA THR A 3 55.41 13.74 46.74
C THR A 3 54.56 13.21 45.59
N LEU A 4 53.25 13.09 45.84
CA LEU A 4 52.23 12.67 44.88
C LEU A 4 52.20 13.62 43.67
N ARG A 5 52.20 13.06 42.45
CA ARG A 5 51.79 13.77 41.23
C ARG A 5 50.30 13.52 41.01
N THR A 6 49.49 14.56 41.18
CA THR A 6 48.09 14.61 40.77
C THR A 6 48.01 14.72 39.24
N PHE A 7 47.35 13.77 38.59
CA PHE A 7 46.97 13.85 37.18
C PHE A 7 45.64 14.61 37.07
N THR A 8 45.65 15.77 36.42
CA THR A 8 44.46 16.46 35.93
C THR A 8 44.01 15.81 34.62
N ALA A 9 42.88 15.11 34.63
CA ALA A 9 42.21 14.63 33.43
C ALA A 9 41.46 15.78 32.77
N ALA A 10 41.89 16.17 31.57
CA ALA A 10 41.14 17.08 30.71
C ALA A 10 39.99 16.30 30.06
N GLY A 11 38.75 16.63 30.41
CA GLY A 11 37.56 16.10 29.76
C GLY A 11 37.41 16.72 28.37
N LEU A 12 37.62 15.92 27.33
CA LEU A 12 37.14 16.23 25.98
C LEU A 12 35.63 15.94 25.94
N LEU A 13 34.83 17.01 25.89
CA LEU A 13 33.42 16.93 25.49
C LEU A 13 33.38 16.67 23.98
N TRP A 14 33.08 15.43 23.60
CA TRP A 14 32.62 15.13 22.24
C TRP A 14 31.16 15.58 22.14
N ALA A 15 30.94 16.72 21.48
CA ALA A 15 29.62 17.06 20.97
C ALA A 15 29.31 16.05 19.84
N SER A 16 28.50 15.05 20.15
CA SER A 16 27.87 14.22 19.12
C SER A 16 26.90 15.11 18.35
N THR A 17 27.34 15.64 17.21
CA THR A 17 26.44 16.14 16.18
C THR A 17 25.61 14.95 15.71
N GLY A 18 24.40 14.82 16.26
CA GLY A 18 23.40 13.93 15.70
C GLY A 18 23.14 14.39 14.27
N ALA A 19 23.66 13.65 13.30
CA ALA A 19 23.23 13.79 11.93
C ALA A 19 21.75 13.42 11.91
N VAL A 20 20.90 14.43 11.77
CA VAL A 20 19.50 14.26 11.39
C VAL A 20 19.55 13.52 10.06
N ALA A 21 18.96 12.33 10.00
CA ALA A 21 18.79 11.63 8.73
C ALA A 21 17.98 12.56 7.83
N HIS A 22 18.59 13.05 6.73
CA HIS A 22 17.87 13.77 5.70
C HIS A 22 16.72 12.86 5.24
N ALA A 23 15.47 13.33 5.37
CA ALA A 23 14.39 12.81 4.56
C ALA A 23 14.87 12.86 3.10
N GLN A 24 14.77 11.73 2.39
CA GLN A 24 15.09 11.75 0.95
C GLN A 24 14.03 12.61 0.28
N ASP A 25 14.44 13.70 -0.36
CA ASP A 25 13.54 14.59 -1.09
C ASP A 25 12.69 13.78 -2.08
N ALA A 26 11.43 14.18 -2.23
CA ALA A 26 10.51 13.57 -3.18
C ALA A 26 11.07 13.68 -4.62
N THR A 27 11.05 12.58 -5.36
CA THR A 27 11.28 12.60 -6.81
C THR A 27 9.98 13.10 -7.46
N VAL A 28 9.96 14.37 -7.89
CA VAL A 28 8.76 15.01 -8.43
C VAL A 28 8.74 14.97 -9.97
N PRO A 29 7.77 14.31 -10.62
CA PRO A 29 7.62 14.34 -12.07
C PRO A 29 7.26 15.73 -12.61
N ALA A 30 7.68 16.03 -13.84
CA ALA A 30 7.42 17.30 -14.50
C ALA A 30 5.92 17.56 -14.68
N ASN A 31 5.19 16.60 -15.28
CA ASN A 31 3.73 16.61 -15.38
C ASN A 31 3.13 15.30 -14.86
N LEU A 32 1.89 15.39 -14.38
CA LEU A 32 1.11 14.24 -13.95
C LEU A 32 -0.08 14.07 -14.89
N TYR A 33 -0.16 12.93 -15.55
CA TYR A 33 -1.27 12.54 -16.43
C TYR A 33 -2.05 11.40 -15.81
N ALA A 34 -3.37 11.33 -16.04
CA ALA A 34 -4.17 10.21 -15.59
C ALA A 34 -5.14 9.68 -16.65
N VAL A 35 -5.33 8.36 -16.66
CA VAL A 35 -6.51 7.71 -17.21
C VAL A 35 -7.29 7.08 -16.06
N VAL A 36 -8.52 7.53 -15.85
CA VAL A 36 -9.42 7.02 -14.83
C VAL A 36 -10.52 6.23 -15.52
N ILE A 37 -10.66 4.97 -15.15
CA ILE A 37 -11.60 4.01 -15.76
C ILE A 37 -12.57 3.55 -14.67
N GLY A 38 -13.86 3.71 -14.93
CA GLY A 38 -14.93 3.24 -14.05
C GLY A 38 -15.95 2.40 -14.79
N VAL A 39 -16.13 1.15 -14.41
CA VAL A 39 -17.10 0.25 -15.05
C VAL A 39 -18.10 -0.21 -14.02
N GLY A 40 -19.30 0.37 -14.07
CA GLY A 40 -20.39 -0.02 -13.18
C GLY A 40 -21.42 -0.93 -13.84
N THR A 41 -21.51 -0.89 -15.17
CA THR A 41 -22.44 -1.71 -15.95
C THR A 41 -21.72 -2.64 -16.92
N TYR A 42 -22.17 -3.89 -16.96
CA TYR A 42 -21.65 -4.94 -17.86
C TYR A 42 -22.80 -5.57 -18.67
N PRO A 43 -23.13 -5.06 -19.87
CA PRO A 43 -24.29 -5.51 -20.64
C PRO A 43 -24.27 -7.00 -21.02
N THR A 44 -23.08 -7.59 -21.13
CA THR A 44 -22.83 -8.97 -21.55
C THR A 44 -22.44 -9.89 -20.40
N LEU A 45 -22.55 -9.43 -19.15
CA LEU A 45 -22.37 -10.23 -17.93
C LEU A 45 -23.70 -10.30 -17.15
N PRO A 46 -23.81 -11.23 -16.17
CA PRO A 46 -24.96 -11.27 -15.27
C PRO A 46 -25.10 -9.97 -14.46
N ALA A 47 -26.33 -9.61 -14.09
CA ALA A 47 -26.62 -8.36 -13.40
C ALA A 47 -25.89 -8.22 -12.04
N GLU A 48 -25.55 -9.35 -11.43
CA GLU A 48 -24.78 -9.45 -10.18
C GLU A 48 -23.32 -8.98 -10.34
N ALA A 49 -22.81 -8.87 -11.57
CA ALA A 49 -21.49 -8.30 -11.84
C ALA A 49 -21.49 -6.75 -11.78
N ASN A 50 -22.66 -6.11 -11.86
CA ASN A 50 -22.75 -4.65 -11.87
C ASN A 50 -22.35 -4.04 -10.52
N LEU A 51 -21.65 -2.91 -10.59
CA LEU A 51 -21.18 -2.13 -9.45
C LEU A 51 -21.76 -0.72 -9.55
N ALA A 52 -22.87 -0.47 -8.86
CA ALA A 52 -23.64 0.75 -9.06
C ALA A 52 -22.83 2.02 -8.75
N SER A 53 -21.84 1.95 -7.84
CA SER A 53 -21.03 3.11 -7.46
C SER A 53 -19.83 3.38 -8.38
N ALA A 54 -19.34 2.39 -9.13
CA ALA A 54 -18.01 2.41 -9.75
C ALA A 54 -17.81 3.58 -10.74
N HIS A 55 -18.78 3.85 -11.62
CA HIS A 55 -18.70 4.98 -12.56
C HIS A 55 -18.69 6.34 -11.83
N GLY A 56 -19.45 6.46 -10.74
CA GLY A 56 -19.50 7.64 -9.89
C GLY A 56 -18.22 7.83 -9.09
N GLU A 57 -17.61 6.75 -8.61
CA GLU A 57 -16.30 6.74 -7.95
C GLU A 57 -15.20 7.21 -8.88
N ALA A 58 -15.12 6.64 -10.09
CA ALA A 58 -14.18 7.09 -11.12
C ALA A 58 -14.34 8.59 -11.44
N SER A 59 -15.57 9.08 -11.50
CA SER A 59 -15.83 10.50 -11.73
C SER A 59 -15.31 11.39 -10.60
N ARG A 60 -15.48 10.97 -9.33
CA ARG A 60 -14.96 11.70 -8.17
C ARG A 60 -13.43 11.67 -8.11
N VAL A 61 -12.82 10.52 -8.40
CA VAL A 61 -11.36 10.39 -8.49
C VAL A 61 -10.82 11.30 -9.58
N ALA A 62 -11.38 11.26 -10.80
CA ALA A 62 -10.92 12.10 -11.90
C ALA A 62 -11.02 13.60 -11.57
N LEU A 63 -12.09 14.03 -10.89
CA LEU A 63 -12.25 15.41 -10.44
C LEU A 63 -11.19 15.78 -9.40
N ALA A 64 -10.99 14.96 -8.37
CA ALA A 64 -9.99 15.19 -7.33
C ALA A 64 -8.57 15.27 -7.90
N LEU A 65 -8.22 14.35 -8.81
CA LEU A 65 -6.90 14.37 -9.47
C LEU A 65 -6.67 15.70 -10.20
N LYS A 66 -7.67 16.14 -10.98
CA LYS A 66 -7.59 17.34 -11.80
C LYS A 66 -7.57 18.63 -10.99
N GLU A 67 -8.44 18.75 -10.00
CA GLU A 67 -8.66 20.03 -9.31
C GLU A 67 -7.78 20.18 -8.05
N GLU A 68 -7.37 19.07 -7.44
CA GLU A 68 -6.81 19.07 -6.07
C GLU A 68 -5.49 18.29 -5.90
N ALA A 69 -5.08 17.46 -6.86
CA ALA A 69 -3.85 16.65 -6.78
C ALA A 69 -2.76 17.04 -7.79
N GLY A 70 -2.93 18.17 -8.49
CA GLY A 70 -1.92 18.74 -9.39
C GLY A 70 -1.74 17.98 -10.70
N PHE A 71 -2.76 17.25 -11.17
CA PHE A 71 -2.72 16.60 -12.48
C PHE A 71 -2.86 17.60 -13.62
N THR A 72 -1.90 17.55 -14.53
CA THR A 72 -1.86 18.39 -15.73
C THR A 72 -3.02 18.04 -16.66
N ASP A 73 -3.32 16.74 -16.81
CA ASP A 73 -4.39 16.28 -17.68
C ASP A 73 -4.98 14.94 -17.22
N VAL A 74 -6.31 14.82 -17.28
CA VAL A 74 -7.05 13.65 -16.80
C VAL A 74 -8.06 13.21 -17.87
N ARG A 75 -8.00 11.93 -18.25
CA ARG A 75 -8.98 11.26 -19.11
C ARG A 75 -9.89 10.40 -18.26
N LEU A 76 -11.20 10.53 -18.45
CA LEU A 76 -12.21 9.71 -17.78
C LEU A 76 -12.93 8.84 -18.81
N LEU A 77 -12.94 7.53 -18.58
CA LEU A 77 -13.72 6.56 -19.33
C LEU A 77 -14.67 5.86 -18.36
N THR A 78 -15.98 6.01 -18.57
CA THR A 78 -17.00 5.33 -17.77
C THR A 78 -17.94 4.51 -18.64
N ASP A 79 -18.34 3.34 -18.15
CA ASP A 79 -19.32 2.44 -18.76
C ASP A 79 -19.15 2.33 -20.29
N SER A 80 -20.10 2.81 -21.08
CA SER A 80 -20.08 2.66 -22.56
C SER A 80 -18.85 3.25 -23.26
N ALA A 81 -18.10 4.13 -22.60
CA ALA A 81 -16.80 4.62 -23.08
C ALA A 81 -15.62 3.75 -22.61
N ALA A 82 -15.74 3.07 -21.48
CA ALA A 82 -14.74 2.18 -20.87
C ALA A 82 -14.72 0.79 -21.55
N THR A 83 -14.55 0.80 -22.87
CA THR A 83 -14.39 -0.39 -23.71
C THR A 83 -12.91 -0.63 -24.00
N ARG A 84 -12.55 -1.83 -24.47
CA ARG A 84 -11.17 -2.13 -24.92
C ARG A 84 -10.70 -1.11 -25.96
N GLU A 85 -11.55 -0.82 -26.95
CA GLU A 85 -11.24 0.14 -28.01
C GLU A 85 -11.17 1.58 -27.50
N GLY A 86 -12.05 1.97 -26.56
CA GLY A 86 -12.02 3.30 -25.95
C GLY A 86 -10.72 3.56 -25.18
N LEU A 87 -10.30 2.60 -24.35
CA LEU A 87 -9.04 2.68 -23.61
C LEU A 87 -7.83 2.67 -24.55
N ARG A 88 -7.86 1.81 -25.58
CA ARG A 88 -6.80 1.74 -26.59
C ARG A 88 -6.59 3.09 -27.28
N LYS A 89 -7.66 3.76 -27.69
CA LYS A 89 -7.59 5.11 -28.29
C LYS A 89 -6.97 6.14 -27.35
N VAL A 90 -7.37 6.14 -26.08
CA VAL A 90 -6.79 7.06 -25.09
C VAL A 90 -5.28 6.82 -24.94
N ILE A 91 -4.84 5.57 -24.83
CA ILE A 91 -3.42 5.25 -24.63
C ILE A 91 -2.60 5.49 -25.89
N GLN A 92 -3.03 4.92 -27.03
CA GLN A 92 -2.23 4.82 -28.24
C GLN A 92 -2.33 6.04 -29.15
N ASP A 93 -3.50 6.69 -29.19
CA ASP A 93 -3.74 7.81 -30.11
C ASP A 93 -3.55 9.17 -29.42
N ASP A 94 -3.94 9.28 -28.14
CA ASP A 94 -3.88 10.55 -27.39
C ASP A 94 -2.64 10.66 -26.49
N LEU A 95 -2.51 9.81 -25.46
CA LEU A 95 -1.43 9.93 -24.48
C LEU A 95 -0.04 9.69 -25.06
N ALA A 96 0.06 8.81 -26.07
CA ALA A 96 1.30 8.58 -26.81
C ALA A 96 1.92 9.87 -27.41
N GLN A 97 1.11 10.89 -27.68
CA GLN A 97 1.56 12.17 -28.25
C GLN A 97 1.86 13.24 -27.20
N ARG A 98 1.57 13.00 -25.91
CA ARG A 98 1.57 14.03 -24.85
C ARG A 98 2.51 13.73 -23.69
N VAL A 99 2.69 12.46 -23.34
CA VAL A 99 3.42 12.05 -22.14
C VAL A 99 4.88 11.75 -22.51
N GLY A 100 5.82 12.42 -21.83
CA GLY A 100 7.25 12.28 -22.03
C GLY A 100 8.00 11.61 -20.87
N TYR A 101 9.31 11.47 -21.03
CA TYR A 101 10.20 10.75 -20.11
C TYR A 101 10.36 11.35 -18.72
N ASP A 102 10.01 12.62 -18.53
CA ASP A 102 10.05 13.28 -17.21
C ASP A 102 8.69 13.28 -16.51
N ASP A 103 7.65 12.72 -17.15
CA ASP A 103 6.28 12.73 -16.67
C ASP A 103 5.89 11.42 -15.95
N LEU A 104 4.82 11.50 -15.16
CA LEU A 104 4.14 10.35 -14.59
C LEU A 104 2.80 10.12 -15.29
N LEU A 105 2.52 8.86 -15.64
CA LEU A 105 1.19 8.42 -16.05
C LEU A 105 0.56 7.56 -14.96
N MET A 106 -0.58 8.00 -14.45
CA MET A 106 -1.45 7.23 -13.57
C MET A 106 -2.55 6.52 -14.36
N VAL A 107 -2.78 5.24 -14.07
CA VAL A 107 -3.97 4.51 -14.48
C VAL A 107 -4.74 4.15 -13.23
N TYR A 108 -5.94 4.71 -13.06
CA TYR A 108 -6.85 4.35 -11.97
C TYR A 108 -8.01 3.54 -12.54
N PHE A 109 -8.25 2.36 -11.99
CA PHE A 109 -9.35 1.49 -12.40
C PHE A 109 -10.24 1.17 -11.19
N VAL A 110 -11.55 1.33 -11.35
CA VAL A 110 -12.57 0.79 -10.44
C VAL A 110 -13.60 -0.02 -11.23
N GLY A 111 -13.83 -1.25 -10.78
CA GLY A 111 -14.71 -2.18 -11.48
C GLY A 111 -14.54 -3.61 -10.99
N GLN A 112 -14.99 -4.58 -11.78
CA GLN A 112 -14.73 -6.00 -11.57
C GLN A 112 -13.39 -6.41 -12.17
N GLY A 113 -12.71 -7.34 -11.51
CA GLY A 113 -11.56 -8.03 -12.06
C GLY A 113 -11.64 -9.54 -11.82
N LEU A 114 -10.77 -10.28 -12.49
CA LEU A 114 -10.70 -11.74 -12.43
C LEU A 114 -9.24 -12.19 -12.31
N GLY A 115 -9.04 -13.38 -11.75
CA GLY A 115 -7.78 -14.11 -11.91
C GLY A 115 -6.66 -13.74 -10.93
N ALA A 116 -6.94 -13.00 -9.85
CA ALA A 116 -5.97 -12.79 -8.77
C ALA A 116 -5.39 -14.10 -8.21
N ASP A 117 -6.22 -15.15 -8.20
CA ASP A 117 -5.88 -16.46 -7.64
C ASP A 117 -5.36 -17.46 -8.70
N PHE A 118 -5.39 -17.12 -10.00
CA PHE A 118 -5.00 -18.01 -11.11
C PHE A 118 -4.35 -17.25 -12.29
N GLU A 119 -3.00 -17.27 -12.28
CA GLU A 119 -1.97 -17.12 -13.32
C GLU A 119 -2.05 -16.06 -14.46
N ASP A 120 -3.12 -15.29 -14.64
CA ASP A 120 -3.09 -14.01 -15.39
C ASP A 120 -4.33 -13.19 -15.06
N PRO A 121 -4.24 -12.10 -14.30
CA PRO A 121 -5.44 -11.34 -13.95
C PRO A 121 -5.92 -10.42 -15.07
N TYR A 122 -7.23 -10.20 -15.08
CA TYR A 122 -7.93 -9.37 -16.04
C TYR A 122 -8.73 -8.27 -15.34
N LEU A 123 -8.85 -7.13 -15.99
CA LEU A 123 -9.82 -6.09 -15.70
C LEU A 123 -11.04 -6.30 -16.60
N LEU A 124 -12.25 -6.30 -16.04
CA LEU A 124 -13.48 -6.36 -16.82
C LEU A 124 -13.85 -4.96 -17.28
N LEU A 125 -13.96 -4.80 -18.59
CA LEU A 125 -14.40 -3.60 -19.28
C LEU A 125 -15.89 -3.70 -19.65
N TYR A 126 -16.47 -2.59 -20.10
CA TYR A 126 -17.89 -2.55 -20.45
C TYR A 126 -18.28 -3.56 -21.52
N ASP A 127 -17.36 -3.86 -22.45
CA ASP A 127 -17.53 -4.83 -23.54
C ASP A 127 -17.00 -6.24 -23.21
N SER A 128 -16.71 -6.55 -21.94
CA SER A 128 -16.33 -7.90 -21.52
C SER A 128 -17.50 -8.89 -21.63
N ASP A 129 -17.25 -10.00 -22.31
CA ASP A 129 -18.25 -11.01 -22.64
C ASP A 129 -17.99 -12.30 -21.86
N GLN A 130 -18.99 -12.74 -21.09
CA GLN A 130 -18.94 -13.97 -20.30
C GLN A 130 -18.63 -15.20 -21.15
N ALA A 131 -19.09 -15.24 -22.41
CA ALA A 131 -18.87 -16.36 -23.32
C ALA A 131 -17.42 -16.41 -23.84
N ASN A 132 -16.68 -15.32 -23.76
CA ASN A 132 -15.33 -15.20 -24.30
C ASN A 132 -14.46 -14.24 -23.46
N LEU A 133 -14.43 -14.44 -22.14
CA LEU A 133 -13.69 -13.58 -21.22
C LEU A 133 -12.20 -13.41 -21.58
N PRO A 134 -11.44 -14.46 -21.95
CA PRO A 134 -10.02 -14.29 -22.27
C PRO A 134 -9.75 -13.35 -23.46
N ALA A 135 -10.68 -13.20 -24.40
CA ALA A 135 -10.52 -12.33 -25.55
C ALA A 135 -11.17 -10.95 -25.39
N SER A 136 -12.10 -10.79 -24.44
CA SER A 136 -12.92 -9.58 -24.28
C SER A 136 -12.66 -8.81 -22.98
N ALA A 137 -12.11 -9.47 -21.95
CA ALA A 137 -11.54 -8.80 -20.79
C ALA A 137 -10.14 -8.26 -21.13
N LEU A 138 -9.61 -7.33 -20.32
CA LEU A 138 -8.29 -6.76 -20.54
C LEU A 138 -7.28 -7.36 -19.56
N GLY A 139 -6.35 -8.17 -20.07
CA GLY A 139 -5.29 -8.74 -19.25
C GLY A 139 -4.33 -7.64 -18.76
N VAL A 140 -3.89 -7.71 -17.50
CA VAL A 140 -2.96 -6.70 -16.95
C VAL A 140 -1.63 -6.67 -17.71
N GLY A 141 -1.17 -7.83 -18.19
CA GLY A 141 0.02 -7.93 -19.04
C GLY A 141 -0.16 -7.27 -20.42
N GLU A 142 -1.37 -7.39 -21.00
CA GLU A 142 -1.70 -6.72 -22.26
C GLU A 142 -1.73 -5.19 -22.08
N LEU A 143 -2.40 -4.70 -21.04
CA LEU A 143 -2.45 -3.28 -20.73
C LEU A 143 -1.04 -2.72 -20.46
N ALA A 144 -0.22 -3.42 -19.70
CA ALA A 144 1.18 -3.04 -19.51
C ALA A 144 1.96 -2.99 -20.83
N GLY A 145 1.73 -3.94 -21.74
CA GLY A 145 2.29 -3.93 -23.09
C GLY A 145 1.85 -2.70 -23.90
N TRP A 146 0.58 -2.30 -23.83
CA TRP A 146 0.09 -1.08 -24.50
C TRP A 146 0.79 0.16 -23.95
N LEU A 147 0.88 0.28 -22.62
CA LEU A 147 1.55 1.39 -21.95
C LEU A 147 3.03 1.47 -22.35
N GLN A 148 3.77 0.37 -22.21
CA GLN A 148 5.20 0.28 -22.54
C GLN A 148 5.51 0.60 -24.00
N SER A 149 4.65 0.14 -24.93
CA SER A 149 4.90 0.31 -26.37
C SER A 149 4.48 1.68 -26.91
N SER A 150 3.56 2.37 -26.23
CA SER A 150 2.91 3.57 -26.77
C SER A 150 3.25 4.85 -25.99
N VAL A 151 3.50 4.74 -24.69
CA VAL A 151 3.71 5.89 -23.80
C VAL A 151 5.15 5.90 -23.31
N GLN A 152 5.77 7.08 -23.28
CA GLN A 152 7.17 7.25 -22.89
C GLN A 152 7.34 7.79 -21.47
N ALA A 153 6.39 7.55 -20.56
CA ALA A 153 6.44 8.07 -19.20
C ALA A 153 7.70 7.59 -18.47
N GLY A 154 8.33 8.48 -17.69
CA GLY A 154 9.45 8.09 -16.80
C GLY A 154 8.98 7.32 -15.58
N SER A 155 7.71 7.51 -15.19
CA SER A 155 7.09 6.81 -14.08
C SER A 155 5.65 6.40 -14.39
N TYR A 156 5.25 5.25 -13.84
CA TYR A 156 3.88 4.72 -13.95
C TYR A 156 3.31 4.45 -12.56
N ALA A 157 2.08 4.92 -12.32
CA ALA A 157 1.30 4.60 -11.14
C ALA A 157 0.03 3.86 -11.56
N ILE A 158 -0.13 2.58 -11.21
CA ILE A 158 -1.34 1.82 -11.53
C ILE A 158 -2.08 1.51 -10.24
N VAL A 159 -3.31 2.01 -10.15
CA VAL A 159 -4.18 1.88 -8.98
C VAL A 159 -5.42 1.08 -9.36
N THR A 160 -5.69 -0.03 -8.67
CA THR A 160 -6.80 -0.93 -8.99
C THR A 160 -7.70 -1.18 -7.80
N ASP A 161 -8.94 -0.71 -7.89
CA ASP A 161 -10.06 -1.05 -7.01
C ASP A 161 -10.95 -2.09 -7.70
N ALA A 162 -10.46 -3.33 -7.74
CA ALA A 162 -10.99 -4.39 -8.58
C ALA A 162 -11.34 -5.69 -7.82
N ALA A 163 -11.42 -5.65 -6.50
CA ALA A 163 -11.68 -6.81 -5.65
C ALA A 163 -13.07 -6.72 -5.02
N HIS A 164 -14.13 -6.77 -5.82
CA HIS A 164 -15.50 -6.66 -5.32
C HIS A 164 -16.13 -8.04 -5.07
N ALA A 165 -17.12 -8.12 -4.18
CA ALA A 165 -17.83 -9.37 -3.94
C ALA A 165 -18.60 -9.79 -5.19
N GLY A 166 -18.32 -10.99 -5.70
CA GLY A 166 -19.05 -11.56 -6.82
C GLY A 166 -18.36 -12.78 -7.41
N SER A 167 -19.05 -13.45 -8.33
CA SER A 167 -18.48 -14.57 -9.07
C SER A 167 -19.09 -14.68 -10.47
N LEU A 168 -18.28 -15.07 -11.45
CA LEU A 168 -18.73 -15.42 -12.80
C LEU A 168 -18.46 -16.90 -13.03
N ASN A 169 -19.51 -17.69 -13.30
CA ASN A 169 -19.41 -19.14 -13.53
C ASN A 169 -18.65 -19.89 -12.41
N GLY A 170 -18.79 -19.46 -11.14
CA GLY A 170 -18.10 -20.07 -10.00
C GLY A 170 -16.66 -19.61 -9.80
N ILE A 171 -16.15 -18.69 -10.63
CA ILE A 171 -14.85 -18.02 -10.47
C ILE A 171 -15.08 -16.72 -9.70
N ALA A 172 -14.34 -16.51 -8.61
CA ALA A 172 -14.44 -15.29 -7.83
C ALA A 172 -13.98 -14.05 -8.62
N LEU A 173 -14.71 -12.94 -8.49
CA LEU A 173 -14.37 -11.64 -9.09
C LEU A 173 -13.31 -10.92 -8.27
N LEU A 174 -12.12 -11.50 -8.24
CA LEU A 174 -10.95 -10.93 -7.59
C LEU A 174 -10.02 -10.38 -8.66
N GLY A 175 -9.94 -9.06 -8.76
CA GLY A 175 -9.05 -8.35 -9.65
C GLY A 175 -7.59 -8.39 -9.20
N PRO A 176 -6.68 -7.84 -10.03
CA PRO A 176 -5.25 -8.01 -9.85
C PRO A 176 -4.77 -7.53 -8.47
N ALA A 177 -3.88 -8.31 -7.87
CA ALA A 177 -3.06 -7.82 -6.77
C ALA A 177 -1.97 -6.89 -7.31
N ALA A 178 -1.44 -5.99 -6.48
CA ALA A 178 -0.33 -5.13 -6.85
C ALA A 178 0.88 -5.92 -7.42
N THR A 179 1.13 -7.11 -6.90
CA THR A 179 2.23 -8.01 -7.32
C THR A 179 1.96 -8.76 -8.64
N SER A 180 0.74 -8.71 -9.17
CA SER A 180 0.38 -9.40 -10.41
C SER A 180 0.77 -8.62 -11.68
N TRP A 181 1.13 -7.34 -11.55
CA TRP A 181 1.47 -6.51 -12.68
C TRP A 181 2.91 -6.78 -13.16
N PRO A 182 3.15 -6.87 -14.47
CA PRO A 182 4.52 -6.95 -14.98
C PRO A 182 5.23 -5.61 -14.82
N ALA A 183 6.55 -5.65 -14.74
CA ALA A 183 7.37 -4.45 -14.68
C ALA A 183 7.20 -3.57 -15.93
N LEU A 184 6.88 -2.30 -15.72
CA LEU A 184 6.95 -1.25 -16.75
C LEU A 184 8.33 -0.57 -16.73
N PRO A 185 8.73 0.11 -17.82
CA PRO A 185 9.97 0.88 -17.84
C PRO A 185 9.92 2.04 -16.83
N GLY A 186 11.08 2.44 -16.31
CA GLY A 186 11.20 3.53 -15.35
C GLY A 186 10.77 3.13 -13.93
N SER A 187 10.31 4.13 -13.16
CA SER A 187 9.82 3.90 -11.80
C SER A 187 8.35 3.49 -11.81
N THR A 188 8.02 2.39 -11.16
CA THR A 188 6.65 1.85 -11.14
C THR A 188 6.10 1.78 -9.73
N PHE A 189 4.83 2.12 -9.59
CA PHE A 189 4.03 1.97 -8.39
C PHE A 189 2.72 1.27 -8.74
N TYR A 190 2.51 0.10 -8.18
CA TYR A 190 1.24 -0.63 -8.29
C TYR A 190 0.57 -0.57 -6.93
N LEU A 191 -0.73 -0.26 -6.90
CA LEU A 191 -1.52 -0.18 -5.68
C LEU A 191 -2.84 -0.89 -5.91
N SER A 192 -3.11 -1.94 -5.14
CA SER A 192 -4.40 -2.64 -5.16
C SER A 192 -5.20 -2.32 -3.91
N ALA A 193 -6.51 -2.20 -4.06
CA ALA A 193 -7.43 -1.92 -2.96
C ALA A 193 -7.48 -3.05 -1.91
N ASN A 194 -6.98 -4.25 -2.22
CA ASN A 194 -6.85 -5.35 -1.27
C ASN A 194 -5.59 -6.20 -1.51
N ALA A 195 -5.05 -6.83 -0.45
CA ALA A 195 -3.84 -7.64 -0.43
C ALA A 195 -4.03 -9.12 -0.87
N ALA A 196 -4.96 -9.36 -1.81
CA ALA A 196 -5.41 -10.64 -2.36
C ALA A 196 -6.43 -11.47 -1.55
N ALA A 197 -7.13 -12.36 -2.28
CA ALA A 197 -8.01 -13.44 -1.80
C ALA A 197 -9.23 -13.05 -0.94
N ARG A 198 -9.62 -11.77 -0.90
CA ARG A 198 -10.87 -11.32 -0.24
C ARG A 198 -11.53 -10.18 -1.01
N PRO A 199 -12.88 -10.14 -1.05
CA PRO A 199 -13.58 -8.96 -1.52
C PRO A 199 -13.35 -7.79 -0.56
N GLY A 200 -13.17 -6.60 -1.11
CA GLY A 200 -13.19 -5.32 -0.40
C GLY A 200 -14.61 -4.82 -0.18
N VAL A 201 -14.70 -3.70 0.52
CA VAL A 201 -15.94 -2.97 0.78
C VAL A 201 -16.10 -1.89 -0.29
N GLU A 202 -17.18 -1.96 -1.06
CA GLU A 202 -17.47 -1.02 -2.16
C GLU A 202 -17.38 0.44 -1.65
N GLY A 203 -16.58 1.27 -2.34
CA GLY A 203 -16.40 2.68 -2.07
C GLY A 203 -15.49 3.06 -0.90
N ALA A 204 -15.06 2.12 -0.06
CA ALA A 204 -14.18 2.42 1.08
C ALA A 204 -12.78 2.85 0.60
N PHE A 205 -12.22 2.13 -0.37
CA PHE A 205 -10.90 2.46 -0.93
C PHE A 205 -10.93 3.77 -1.71
N GLY A 206 -11.84 3.92 -2.68
CA GLY A 206 -11.92 5.11 -3.53
C GLY A 206 -12.08 6.42 -2.74
N LYS A 207 -12.87 6.41 -1.64
CA LYS A 207 -12.99 7.55 -0.73
C LYS A 207 -11.64 7.94 -0.12
N HIS A 208 -10.94 7.00 0.51
CA HIS A 208 -9.67 7.28 1.16
C HIS A 208 -8.53 7.53 0.18
N PHE A 209 -8.60 6.97 -1.03
CA PHE A 209 -7.69 7.34 -2.11
C PHE A 209 -7.79 8.82 -2.42
N ILE A 210 -9.01 9.37 -2.55
CA ILE A 210 -9.22 10.81 -2.77
C ILE A 210 -8.66 11.62 -1.60
N ASP A 211 -8.99 11.27 -0.36
CA ASP A 211 -8.48 12.00 0.81
C ASP A 211 -6.93 11.99 0.84
N GLY A 212 -6.31 10.83 0.59
CA GLY A 212 -4.86 10.68 0.60
C GLY A 212 -4.18 11.45 -0.52
N ILE A 213 -4.61 11.26 -1.77
CA ILE A 213 -3.97 11.83 -2.96
C ILE A 213 -4.10 13.36 -3.06
N THR A 214 -5.14 13.93 -2.45
CA THR A 214 -5.37 15.40 -2.43
C THR A 214 -4.62 16.11 -1.30
N GLY A 215 -3.88 15.36 -0.46
CA GLY A 215 -2.98 15.90 0.56
C GLY A 215 -3.13 15.27 1.93
N GLY A 216 -4.14 14.42 2.16
CA GLY A 216 -4.32 13.76 3.45
C GLY A 216 -3.17 12.83 3.84
N ALA A 217 -2.39 12.40 2.85
CA ALA A 217 -1.19 11.59 3.01
C ALA A 217 0.12 12.40 3.05
N ASP A 218 0.10 13.73 2.83
CA ASP A 218 1.29 14.59 2.91
C ASP A 218 1.73 14.73 4.38
N PHE A 219 2.44 13.73 4.87
CA PHE A 219 2.92 13.64 6.25
C PHE A 219 4.22 14.41 6.45
N SER A 220 4.96 14.65 5.37
CA SER A 220 6.18 15.45 5.38
C SER A 220 5.90 16.96 5.33
N ASP A 221 4.68 17.38 4.98
CA ASP A 221 4.25 18.78 4.83
C ASP A 221 5.07 19.53 3.77
N ASP A 222 5.44 18.83 2.70
CA ASP A 222 6.24 19.38 1.59
C ASP A 222 5.37 19.77 0.38
N GLY A 223 4.05 19.58 0.45
CA GLY A 223 3.10 19.88 -0.61
C GLY A 223 3.07 18.82 -1.72
N HIS A 224 3.67 17.66 -1.48
CA HIS A 224 3.62 16.48 -2.34
C HIS A 224 3.06 15.28 -1.57
N VAL A 225 2.53 14.32 -2.32
CA VAL A 225 2.22 13.00 -1.76
C VAL A 225 3.06 11.99 -2.49
N THR A 226 3.94 11.32 -1.77
CA THR A 226 4.77 10.23 -2.29
C THR A 226 4.04 8.89 -2.31
N THR A 227 4.57 7.91 -3.05
CA THR A 227 4.05 6.53 -3.07
C THR A 227 4.02 5.92 -1.67
N SER A 228 5.06 6.12 -0.86
CA SER A 228 5.12 5.60 0.51
C SER A 228 4.14 6.28 1.46
N GLU A 229 3.96 7.59 1.32
CA GLU A 229 2.98 8.36 2.08
C GLU A 229 1.55 7.94 1.75
N LEU A 230 1.21 7.86 0.45
CA LEU A 230 -0.11 7.43 0.01
C LEU A 230 -0.42 6.02 0.50
N HIS A 231 0.50 5.07 0.31
CA HIS A 231 0.30 3.70 0.77
C HIS A 231 0.15 3.65 2.30
N ARG A 232 0.99 4.38 3.05
CA ARG A 232 0.90 4.46 4.52
C ARG A 232 -0.45 5.02 4.97
N TYR A 233 -0.93 6.09 4.34
CA TYR A 233 -2.25 6.66 4.65
C TYR A 233 -3.35 5.63 4.44
N LEU A 234 -3.35 4.95 3.30
CA LEU A 234 -4.36 3.96 2.93
C LEU A 234 -4.34 2.72 3.83
N LEU A 235 -3.16 2.27 4.24
CA LEU A 235 -2.99 1.17 5.21
C LEU A 235 -3.55 1.50 6.60
N LEU A 236 -3.73 2.78 6.92
CA LEU A 236 -4.32 3.22 8.19
C LEU A 236 -5.81 3.47 8.03
N ALA A 237 -6.21 4.23 7.00
CA ALA A 237 -7.59 4.66 6.81
C ALA A 237 -8.53 3.51 6.42
N VAL A 238 -8.13 2.67 5.44
CA VAL A 238 -9.04 1.67 4.86
C VAL A 238 -9.35 0.54 5.85
N PRO A 239 -8.39 -0.04 6.61
CA PRO A 239 -8.74 -1.02 7.63
C PRO A 239 -9.59 -0.45 8.76
N ASP A 240 -9.39 0.82 9.14
CA ASP A 240 -10.21 1.48 10.17
C ASP A 240 -11.67 1.60 9.73
N GLU A 241 -11.92 2.09 8.51
CA GLU A 241 -13.28 2.22 7.96
C GLU A 241 -13.96 0.86 7.71
N THR A 242 -13.19 -0.13 7.26
CA THR A 242 -13.75 -1.43 6.86
C THR A 242 -13.77 -2.46 8.00
N GLY A 243 -13.35 -2.07 9.20
CA GLY A 243 -13.25 -2.98 10.34
C GLY A 243 -12.28 -4.14 10.09
N ASN A 244 -11.17 -3.86 9.40
CA ASN A 244 -10.11 -4.81 9.04
C ASN A 244 -10.52 -5.88 8.01
N SER A 245 -11.53 -5.59 7.20
CA SER A 245 -11.94 -6.50 6.12
C SER A 245 -11.22 -6.23 4.79
N GLN A 246 -10.59 -5.05 4.65
CA GLN A 246 -9.88 -4.64 3.45
C GLN A 246 -8.51 -4.03 3.80
N TYR A 247 -7.46 -4.48 3.10
CA TYR A 247 -6.08 -4.02 3.30
C TYR A 247 -5.44 -3.66 1.98
N PRO A 248 -5.27 -2.37 1.67
CA PRO A 248 -4.51 -1.95 0.49
C PRO A 248 -3.12 -2.56 0.48
N ALA A 249 -2.61 -2.85 -0.72
CA ALA A 249 -1.26 -3.38 -0.89
C ALA A 249 -0.58 -2.70 -2.06
N ASP A 250 0.73 -2.49 -1.95
CA ASP A 250 1.54 -1.93 -3.02
C ASP A 250 2.63 -2.89 -3.52
N ALA A 251 3.16 -2.56 -4.69
CA ALA A 251 4.33 -3.19 -5.29
C ALA A 251 5.01 -2.22 -6.26
N GLY A 252 6.12 -2.65 -6.87
CA GLY A 252 6.79 -1.94 -7.94
C GLY A 252 8.28 -1.71 -7.68
N THR A 253 8.88 -0.87 -8.51
CA THR A 253 10.33 -0.58 -8.49
C THR A 253 10.69 0.76 -7.84
N ASN A 254 9.70 1.58 -7.51
CA ASN A 254 9.91 2.86 -6.86
C ASN A 254 10.48 2.68 -5.43
N ALA A 255 11.30 3.62 -4.98
CA ALA A 255 11.91 3.58 -3.65
C ALA A 255 11.04 4.21 -2.55
N GLY A 256 9.74 4.44 -2.81
CA GLY A 256 8.82 5.09 -1.87
C GLY A 256 8.80 6.62 -1.94
N ASN A 257 9.76 7.27 -2.62
CA ASN A 257 9.89 8.72 -2.68
C ASN A 257 9.35 9.35 -3.99
N LEU A 258 8.73 8.57 -4.88
CA LEU A 258 8.12 9.09 -6.10
C LEU A 258 6.86 9.89 -5.75
N ALA A 259 6.80 11.17 -6.11
CA ALA A 259 5.58 11.97 -5.93
C ALA A 259 4.51 11.53 -6.93
N VAL A 260 3.34 11.15 -6.42
CA VAL A 260 2.14 10.78 -7.20
C VAL A 260 1.09 11.88 -7.22
N SER A 261 1.32 12.97 -6.48
CA SER A 261 0.52 14.18 -6.45
C SER A 261 1.40 15.38 -6.03
N LYS A 262 1.01 16.59 -6.44
CA LYS A 262 1.78 17.81 -6.18
C LYS A 262 0.89 19.04 -5.99
N GLY A 263 1.37 20.01 -5.20
CA GLY A 263 0.63 21.24 -4.93
C GLY A 263 -0.62 20.98 -4.08
N VAL A 264 -0.59 19.94 -3.25
CA VAL A 264 -1.71 19.55 -2.40
C VAL A 264 -1.87 20.50 -1.22
N LEU A 265 -3.12 20.75 -0.86
CA LEU A 265 -3.48 21.65 0.24
C LEU A 265 -4.41 20.98 1.27
N PHE A 266 -5.02 19.84 0.93
CA PHE A 266 -5.84 19.10 1.86
C PHE A 266 -4.96 18.56 2.99
N LYS A 267 -5.46 18.60 4.22
CA LYS A 267 -4.74 18.07 5.39
C LYS A 267 -5.41 16.81 5.88
N SER A 268 -4.60 15.91 6.43
CA SER A 268 -5.04 14.59 6.88
C SER A 268 -6.30 14.66 7.75
N THR A 269 -7.31 13.90 7.35
CA THR A 269 -8.54 13.67 8.13
C THR A 269 -8.44 12.42 8.98
N LEU A 270 -7.29 11.75 8.99
CA LEU A 270 -7.07 10.58 9.85
C LEU A 270 -7.41 10.95 11.30
N PRO A 271 -8.16 10.07 12.00
CA PRO A 271 -8.34 10.19 13.44
C PRO A 271 -6.99 10.40 14.13
N ALA A 272 -6.95 11.21 15.18
CA ALA A 272 -5.69 11.56 15.86
C ALA A 272 -4.89 10.33 16.35
N HIS A 273 -5.54 9.19 16.57
CA HIS A 273 -4.89 7.93 16.95
C HIS A 273 -4.21 7.19 15.79
N LEU A 274 -4.52 7.57 14.55
CA LEU A 274 -3.90 7.06 13.32
C LEU A 274 -2.96 8.08 12.67
N ASP A 275 -2.97 9.34 13.13
CA ASP A 275 -2.11 10.40 12.59
C ASP A 275 -0.62 10.08 12.85
N PRO A 276 0.16 9.77 11.81
CA PRO A 276 1.55 9.34 11.96
C PRO A 276 2.51 10.48 12.30
N THR A 277 2.05 11.74 12.25
CA THR A 277 2.84 12.94 12.51
C THR A 277 2.73 13.42 13.95
N LYS A 278 1.69 12.99 14.67
CA LYS A 278 1.52 13.31 16.09
C LYS A 278 2.37 12.38 16.94
N GLU A 279 3.08 12.95 17.93
CA GLU A 279 3.62 12.15 19.03
C GLU A 279 2.48 11.29 19.58
N PRO A 280 2.70 9.99 19.84
CA PRO A 280 1.66 9.15 20.39
C PRO A 280 1.17 9.82 21.67
N VAL A 281 -0.08 10.28 21.65
CA VAL A 281 -0.75 10.64 22.89
C VAL A 281 -0.58 9.42 23.77
N VAL A 282 -0.02 9.59 24.96
CA VAL A 282 0.03 8.56 25.98
C VAL A 282 -1.43 8.32 26.37
N VAL A 283 -2.12 7.53 25.56
CA VAL A 283 -3.42 6.98 25.86
C VAL A 283 -3.10 5.84 26.79
N ASP A 284 -3.53 6.02 28.03
CA ASP A 284 -3.50 5.01 29.08
C ASP A 284 -3.88 3.65 28.47
N SER A 285 -2.97 2.70 28.67
CA SER A 285 -3.00 1.37 28.08
C SER A 285 -4.33 0.67 28.38
N GLY A 286 -5.23 0.60 27.40
CA GLY A 286 -6.38 -0.29 27.50
C GLY A 286 -7.62 0.05 26.70
N ALA A 287 -7.52 0.27 25.38
CA ALA A 287 -8.59 -0.04 24.40
C ALA A 287 -8.21 0.54 23.04
N GLY A 288 -8.19 -0.25 21.96
CA GLY A 288 -8.24 0.34 20.62
C GLY A 288 -7.64 -0.42 19.44
N LEU A 289 -6.94 -1.56 19.63
CA LEU A 289 -6.72 -2.47 18.51
C LEU A 289 -7.88 -3.46 18.46
N SER A 290 -8.65 -3.45 17.38
CA SER A 290 -9.71 -4.42 17.09
C SER A 290 -9.17 -5.85 17.19
N ALA A 291 -9.79 -6.65 18.04
CA ALA A 291 -9.37 -8.02 18.34
C ALA A 291 -9.83 -8.99 17.24
N PHE A 292 -9.08 -9.08 16.13
CA PHE A 292 -9.18 -10.25 15.25
C PHE A 292 -8.07 -11.25 15.60
N GLU A 293 -8.37 -12.55 15.52
CA GLU A 293 -7.40 -13.60 15.84
C GLU A 293 -6.58 -13.98 14.59
N VAL A 294 -5.26 -14.07 14.76
CA VAL A 294 -4.35 -14.72 13.82
C VAL A 294 -4.23 -16.18 14.20
N ASP A 295 -4.68 -17.06 13.31
CA ASP A 295 -4.78 -18.51 13.55
C ASP A 295 -3.44 -19.14 13.97
N LYS A 296 -2.33 -18.73 13.34
CA LYS A 296 -0.99 -19.24 13.63
C LYS A 296 0.10 -18.22 13.32
N VAL A 297 1.02 -18.04 14.26
CA VAL A 297 2.27 -17.30 14.04
C VAL A 297 3.49 -18.09 14.46
N LYS A 298 4.59 -17.85 13.77
CA LYS A 298 5.91 -18.39 14.09
C LYS A 298 6.89 -17.25 14.34
N PHE A 299 7.51 -17.18 15.50
CA PHE A 299 8.68 -16.32 15.74
C PHE A 299 9.96 -17.12 15.50
N VAL A 300 10.92 -16.55 14.80
CA VAL A 300 12.25 -17.14 14.54
C VAL A 300 13.31 -16.19 15.04
N PHE A 301 14.11 -16.62 16.02
CA PHE A 301 15.15 -15.80 16.60
C PHE A 301 16.50 -16.21 16.01
N ARG A 302 17.24 -15.24 15.46
CA ARG A 302 18.61 -15.44 14.97
C ARG A 302 19.59 -14.76 15.91
N ASP A 303 20.71 -15.43 16.22
CA ASP A 303 21.78 -14.92 17.07
C ASP A 303 21.32 -14.40 18.45
N ALA A 304 20.25 -15.00 18.98
CA ALA A 304 19.64 -14.68 20.27
C ALA A 304 19.24 -15.96 21.02
N PHE A 305 19.35 -15.94 22.36
CA PHE A 305 19.16 -17.10 23.22
C PHE A 305 18.04 -16.89 24.24
N GLU A 306 17.39 -17.99 24.65
CA GLU A 306 16.28 -18.01 25.62
C GLU A 306 15.16 -16.98 25.33
N PRO A 307 14.61 -16.94 24.10
CA PRO A 307 13.58 -16.00 23.78
C PRO A 307 12.27 -16.27 24.53
N VAL A 308 11.60 -15.19 24.91
CA VAL A 308 10.25 -15.19 25.46
C VAL A 308 9.39 -14.30 24.60
N VAL A 309 8.24 -14.82 24.15
CA VAL A 309 7.24 -14.09 23.39
C VAL A 309 6.00 -13.90 24.25
N GLN A 310 5.55 -12.67 24.42
CA GLN A 310 4.30 -12.33 25.09
C GLN A 310 3.41 -11.55 24.12
N CYS A 311 2.36 -12.21 23.64
CA CYS A 311 1.34 -11.57 22.81
C CYS A 311 0.14 -11.14 23.65
N ARG A 312 -0.67 -10.24 23.10
CA ARG A 312 -1.93 -9.81 23.70
C ARG A 312 -2.79 -11.02 24.09
N ASP A 313 -3.33 -10.98 25.31
CA ASP A 313 -4.21 -12.01 25.89
C ASP A 313 -3.60 -13.43 25.94
N GLN A 314 -2.27 -13.55 25.85
CA GLN A 314 -1.51 -14.79 25.97
C GLN A 314 -0.50 -14.70 27.12
N GLN A 315 -0.28 -15.83 27.81
CA GLN A 315 0.80 -15.91 28.80
C GLN A 315 2.17 -15.85 28.10
N PRO A 316 3.20 -15.25 28.73
CA PRO A 316 4.56 -15.27 28.20
C PRO A 316 5.01 -16.70 27.92
N LYS A 317 5.46 -16.95 26.69
CA LYS A 317 5.92 -18.27 26.25
C LYS A 317 7.42 -18.24 26.09
N ALA A 318 8.13 -19.03 26.90
CA ALA A 318 9.55 -19.31 26.69
C ALA A 318 9.70 -20.27 25.49
N CYS A 319 10.67 -19.99 24.64
CA CYS A 319 10.91 -20.71 23.40
C CYS A 319 12.41 -21.04 23.26
N GLU A 320 12.73 -21.99 22.38
CA GLU A 320 14.13 -22.27 22.01
C GLU A 320 14.58 -21.27 20.93
N ASN A 321 14.89 -21.68 19.69
CA ASN A 321 15.20 -20.76 18.60
C ASN A 321 13.95 -20.34 17.77
N GLN A 322 12.80 -20.96 18.04
CA GLN A 322 11.55 -20.68 17.35
C GLN A 322 10.35 -20.83 18.29
N CYS A 323 9.33 -20.00 18.09
CA CYS A 323 8.10 -20.01 18.89
C CYS A 323 6.87 -20.11 18.02
N TYR A 324 6.00 -21.08 18.29
CA TYR A 324 4.70 -21.18 17.65
C TYR A 324 3.61 -20.72 18.60
N LEU A 325 2.79 -19.77 18.17
CA LEU A 325 1.59 -19.36 18.89
C LEU A 325 0.38 -19.54 17.97
N TRP A 326 -0.76 -19.85 18.58
CA TRP A 326 -2.02 -20.14 17.91
C TRP A 326 -3.09 -19.21 18.46
N ASN A 327 -4.05 -18.84 17.62
CA ASN A 327 -5.17 -17.96 18.00
C ASN A 327 -4.68 -16.70 18.73
N VAL A 328 -3.70 -16.04 18.14
CA VAL A 328 -3.09 -14.84 18.72
C VAL A 328 -3.98 -13.66 18.39
N THR A 329 -4.47 -12.95 19.39
CA THR A 329 -5.16 -11.68 19.16
C THR A 329 -4.20 -10.70 18.50
N ALA A 330 -4.58 -10.17 17.34
CA ALA A 330 -3.78 -9.23 16.58
C ALA A 330 -3.39 -8.03 17.46
N GLY A 331 -2.14 -7.61 17.31
CA GLY A 331 -1.54 -6.57 18.13
C GLY A 331 -0.06 -6.80 18.40
N ILE A 332 0.48 -6.02 19.32
CA ILE A 332 1.89 -6.08 19.67
C ILE A 332 2.16 -7.34 20.50
N CYS A 333 3.11 -8.14 20.04
CA CYS A 333 3.81 -9.10 20.87
C CYS A 333 5.13 -8.50 21.32
N GLU A 334 5.38 -8.51 22.62
CA GLU A 334 6.70 -8.22 23.18
C GLU A 334 7.57 -9.46 23.09
N VAL A 335 8.79 -9.29 22.57
CA VAL A 335 9.79 -10.35 22.52
C VAL A 335 10.98 -9.94 23.37
N THR A 336 11.50 -10.88 24.16
CA THR A 336 12.77 -10.67 24.88
C THR A 336 13.69 -11.84 24.62
N ALA A 337 15.00 -11.62 24.58
CA ALA A 337 16.00 -12.68 24.48
C ALA A 337 17.36 -12.17 25.02
N TYR A 338 18.35 -13.05 25.09
CA TYR A 338 19.73 -12.68 25.40
C TYR A 338 20.61 -12.64 24.16
N VAL A 339 21.35 -11.54 23.98
CA VAL A 339 22.34 -11.36 22.91
C VAL A 339 23.67 -10.98 23.57
N GLY A 340 24.70 -11.81 23.37
CA GLY A 340 26.01 -11.58 24.01
C GLY A 340 25.96 -11.49 25.54
N GLY A 341 25.02 -12.18 26.18
CA GLY A 341 24.80 -12.16 27.64
C GLY A 341 23.97 -10.97 28.16
N THR A 342 23.52 -10.05 27.28
CA THR A 342 22.66 -8.93 27.64
C THR A 342 21.22 -9.21 27.25
N ARG A 343 20.27 -8.94 28.16
CA ARG A 343 18.84 -9.05 27.87
C ARG A 343 18.42 -7.89 26.97
N VAL A 344 17.82 -8.20 25.83
CA VAL A 344 17.31 -7.25 24.85
C VAL A 344 15.82 -7.47 24.65
N THR A 345 15.11 -6.40 24.29
CA THR A 345 13.66 -6.41 24.09
C THR A 345 13.34 -5.94 22.67
N GLY A 346 12.22 -6.42 22.13
CA GLY A 346 11.69 -6.03 20.84
C GLY A 346 10.18 -6.06 20.84
N LYS A 347 9.59 -5.46 19.83
CA LYS A 347 8.15 -5.51 19.57
C LYS A 347 7.92 -6.04 18.17
N ALA A 348 6.95 -6.93 18.03
CA ALA A 348 6.48 -7.42 16.75
C ALA A 348 4.99 -7.13 16.63
N LEU A 349 4.59 -6.41 15.59
CA LEU A 349 3.18 -6.27 15.26
C LEU A 349 2.69 -7.55 14.58
N VAL A 350 1.92 -8.34 15.32
CA VAL A 350 1.26 -9.53 14.77
C VAL A 350 -0.08 -9.11 14.18
N ALA A 351 -0.15 -9.13 12.85
CA ALA A 351 -1.34 -8.77 12.08
C ALA A 351 -1.65 -9.80 10.96
N ALA A 352 -0.73 -10.70 10.66
CA ALA A 352 -0.89 -11.71 9.62
C ALA A 352 -0.28 -13.06 10.05
N ARG A 353 -0.79 -14.14 9.44
CA ARG A 353 -0.22 -15.47 9.58
C ARG A 353 1.17 -15.51 8.93
N GLY A 354 2.14 -16.13 9.60
CA GLY A 354 3.44 -16.42 8.99
C GLY A 354 4.62 -16.39 9.96
N ALA A 355 5.83 -16.30 9.40
CA ALA A 355 7.08 -16.30 10.15
C ALA A 355 7.60 -14.88 10.39
N TYR A 356 7.63 -14.47 11.65
CA TYR A 356 8.24 -13.24 12.13
C TYR A 356 9.71 -13.50 12.48
N VAL A 357 10.63 -12.91 11.73
CA VAL A 357 12.08 -13.15 11.89
C VAL A 357 12.69 -12.04 12.73
N CYS A 358 13.13 -12.39 13.95
CA CYS A 358 13.69 -11.50 14.94
C CYS A 358 15.22 -11.57 14.93
N GLU A 359 15.86 -10.44 14.67
CA GLU A 359 17.31 -10.29 14.57
C GLU A 359 17.79 -9.16 15.51
N PRO A 360 18.94 -9.32 16.20
CA PRO A 360 19.54 -8.25 16.97
C PRO A 360 19.96 -7.09 16.07
N LYS A 361 19.56 -5.86 16.42
CA LYS A 361 19.98 -4.65 15.71
C LYS A 361 20.16 -3.51 16.69
N ALA A 362 21.39 -2.96 16.75
CA ALA A 362 21.72 -1.79 17.57
C ALA A 362 21.34 -1.88 19.06
N GLY A 363 21.34 -3.09 19.65
CA GLY A 363 20.99 -3.31 21.06
C GLY A 363 19.53 -3.72 21.32
N ASP A 364 18.69 -3.77 20.28
CA ASP A 364 17.30 -4.22 20.36
C ASP A 364 17.05 -5.50 19.54
N LEU A 365 15.87 -6.10 19.69
CA LEU A 365 15.35 -7.15 18.80
C LEU A 365 14.38 -6.56 17.78
N VAL A 366 14.71 -6.67 16.49
CA VAL A 366 13.83 -6.24 15.41
C VAL A 366 13.21 -7.47 14.75
N CYS A 367 11.89 -7.61 14.85
CA CYS A 367 11.13 -8.68 14.22
C CYS A 367 10.49 -8.22 12.92
N LYS A 368 10.94 -8.79 11.80
CA LYS A 368 10.38 -8.55 10.48
C LYS A 368 9.12 -9.40 10.30
N ALA A 369 8.06 -8.80 9.76
CA ALA A 369 6.83 -9.49 9.40
C ALA A 369 7.07 -10.53 8.28
N PRO A 370 6.17 -11.53 8.11
CA PRO A 370 6.20 -12.41 6.95
C PRO A 370 6.13 -11.58 5.65
N GLN A 371 6.94 -11.96 4.66
CA GLN A 371 6.89 -11.39 3.30
C GLN A 371 5.69 -11.88 2.52
#